data_AF-A0A2E3H958-F1
#
_entry.id   AF-A0A2E3H958-F1
#
_cell.length_a   1.000
_cell.length_b   1.000
_cell.length_c   1.000
_cell.angle_alpha   90.00
_cell.angle_beta   90.00
_cell.angle_gamma   90.00
#
_symmetry.space_group_name_H-M   'P 1'
#
loop_
_entity.id
_entity.type
_entity.pdbx_description
1 polymer ?
#
loop_
_entity_poly.entity_id
_entity_poly.type
_entity_poly.pdbx_seq_one_letter_code
_entity_poly.pdbx_strand_id
1 'polypeptide(L)'
;MRTALSGLLILGTAIMAQGAILWFPHQNIPIPTTFEGVSIDLETGDVSNAIGGLPGGDVNFLLGGTAVTNDADQTASTPSWQPVRTGTSNTDSLRQLGIGDTVDSNSTTSTGFGASGIPTSHFPEFTPGTPGHLGFSLTLQDNTTAYGWMRVTLQENNQPGGVIHSWAIQDDGTAIVVGVPEPSSLLLFLLGFGSLLLRRRR
;
A
#
# COMPACT_ATOMS: atom_id res chain seq x y z
N MET A 1 -26.80 -52.30 -31.15
CA MET A 1 -25.89 -51.65 -30.20
C MET A 1 -25.35 -50.39 -30.88
N ARG A 2 -25.76 -49.20 -30.44
CA ARG A 2 -25.30 -47.91 -30.98
C ARG A 2 -24.65 -47.15 -29.83
N THR A 3 -23.33 -47.06 -29.82
CA THR A 3 -22.56 -46.24 -28.89
C THR A 3 -22.55 -44.81 -29.40
N ALA A 4 -23.18 -43.90 -28.64
CA ALA A 4 -23.07 -42.46 -28.88
C ALA A 4 -21.83 -41.96 -28.12
N LEU A 5 -20.84 -41.43 -28.84
CA LEU A 5 -19.76 -40.64 -28.24
C LEU A 5 -20.31 -39.25 -27.90
N SER A 6 -20.42 -38.94 -26.62
CA SER A 6 -20.62 -37.57 -26.14
C SER A 6 -19.26 -36.88 -26.08
N GLY A 7 -19.02 -35.93 -26.99
CA GLY A 7 -17.86 -35.05 -26.95
C GLY A 7 -18.05 -33.96 -25.89
N LEU A 8 -17.09 -33.85 -24.97
CA LEU A 8 -17.04 -32.81 -23.95
C LEU A 8 -16.35 -31.56 -24.55
N LEU A 9 -17.11 -30.49 -24.75
CA LEU A 9 -16.59 -29.19 -25.20
C LEU A 9 -15.98 -28.47 -23.99
N ILE A 10 -14.65 -28.32 -23.97
CA ILE A 10 -13.96 -27.49 -22.99
C ILE A 10 -13.90 -26.07 -23.55
N LEU A 11 -14.77 -25.18 -23.06
CA LEU A 11 -14.63 -23.73 -23.29
C LEU A 11 -13.39 -23.25 -22.53
N GLY A 12 -12.34 -22.88 -23.26
CA GLY A 12 -11.19 -22.20 -22.71
C GLY A 12 -11.56 -20.77 -22.34
N THR A 13 -11.87 -20.52 -21.06
CA THR A 13 -11.89 -19.15 -20.53
C THR A 13 -10.45 -18.71 -20.34
N ALA A 14 -10.03 -17.66 -21.07
CA ALA A 14 -8.80 -16.95 -20.74
C ALA A 14 -8.96 -16.40 -19.31
N ILE A 15 -8.23 -16.97 -18.37
CA ILE A 15 -8.05 -16.36 -17.06
C ILE A 15 -7.27 -15.06 -17.28
N MET A 16 -7.94 -13.92 -17.23
CA MET A 16 -7.19 -12.69 -16.95
C MET A 16 -6.57 -12.91 -15.57
N ALA A 17 -5.25 -12.76 -15.46
CA ALA A 17 -4.62 -12.74 -14.15
C ALA A 17 -5.25 -11.57 -13.39
N GLN A 18 -6.04 -11.88 -12.38
CA GLN A 18 -6.58 -10.88 -11.48
C GLN A 18 -5.38 -10.28 -10.74
N GLY A 19 -5.22 -8.96 -10.74
CA GLY A 19 -4.13 -8.31 -10.00
C GLY A 19 -4.11 -8.79 -8.56
N ALA A 20 -2.91 -9.01 -8.05
CA ALA A 20 -2.71 -9.51 -6.71
C ALA A 20 -2.63 -8.33 -5.76
N ILE A 21 -3.26 -8.48 -4.59
CA ILE A 21 -2.96 -7.57 -3.49
C ILE A 21 -1.66 -8.06 -2.85
N LEU A 22 -0.60 -7.27 -2.98
CA LEU A 22 0.61 -7.42 -2.18
C LEU A 22 0.29 -6.91 -0.78
N TRP A 23 0.34 -7.82 0.19
CA TRP A 23 -0.08 -7.53 1.57
C TRP A 23 1.05 -7.80 2.55
N PHE A 24 1.40 -6.77 3.32
CA PHE A 24 2.46 -6.80 4.32
C PHE A 24 1.86 -6.59 5.72
N PRO A 25 1.25 -7.65 6.30
CA PRO A 25 0.70 -7.56 7.65
C PRO A 25 1.81 -7.55 8.70
N HIS A 26 1.52 -6.96 9.85
CA HIS A 26 2.31 -7.09 11.09
C HIS A 26 3.78 -6.66 10.99
N GLN A 27 4.07 -5.65 10.18
CA GLN A 27 5.42 -5.11 9.99
C GLN A 27 5.93 -4.47 11.29
N ASN A 28 5.09 -3.67 11.95
CA ASN A 28 5.36 -3.04 13.25
C ASN A 28 6.76 -2.40 13.33
N ILE A 29 7.15 -1.67 12.28
CA ILE A 29 8.47 -1.06 12.15
C ILE A 29 8.47 0.24 12.95
N PRO A 30 9.34 0.39 13.98
CA PRO A 30 9.44 1.62 14.73
C PRO A 30 10.07 2.73 13.89
N ILE A 31 9.56 3.95 14.01
CA ILE A 31 10.13 5.13 13.35
C ILE A 31 11.13 5.78 14.33
N PRO A 32 12.44 5.83 14.02
CA PRO A 32 13.43 6.48 14.87
C PRO A 32 13.20 7.99 14.98
N THR A 33 13.59 8.60 16.09
CA THR A 33 13.56 10.06 16.31
C THR A 33 14.76 10.79 15.72
N THR A 34 15.39 10.19 14.69
CA THR A 34 16.59 10.70 14.02
C THR A 34 16.25 11.29 12.65
N PHE A 35 17.22 11.99 12.06
CA PHE A 35 17.06 12.62 10.74
C PHE A 35 17.18 11.63 9.58
N GLU A 36 17.81 10.48 9.78
CA GLU A 36 17.86 9.41 8.80
C GLU A 36 16.49 8.75 8.63
N GLY A 37 15.75 8.61 9.74
CA GLY A 37 14.43 8.01 9.74
C GLY A 37 14.47 6.51 9.44
N VAL A 38 13.45 6.04 8.73
CA VAL A 38 13.35 4.67 8.22
C VAL A 38 12.81 4.70 6.79
N SER A 39 13.67 4.34 5.83
CA SER A 39 13.30 4.09 4.44
C SER A 39 12.73 2.69 4.28
N ILE A 40 11.74 2.53 3.42
CA ILE A 40 11.07 1.26 3.11
C ILE A 40 10.95 1.10 1.60
N ASP A 41 11.28 -0.10 1.11
CA ASP A 41 10.87 -0.60 -0.20
C ASP A 41 9.54 -1.36 -0.01
N LEU A 42 8.47 -0.86 -0.63
CA LEU A 42 7.10 -1.29 -0.36
C LEU A 42 6.74 -2.60 -1.08
N GLU A 43 7.48 -2.96 -2.14
CA GLU A 43 7.33 -4.18 -2.91
C GLU A 43 8.02 -5.38 -2.26
N THR A 44 9.09 -5.14 -1.49
CA THR A 44 9.88 -6.19 -0.83
C THR A 44 9.69 -6.24 0.68
N GLY A 45 9.36 -5.10 1.30
CA GLY A 45 9.33 -4.92 2.75
C GLY A 45 10.72 -4.74 3.37
N ASP A 46 11.76 -4.53 2.57
CA ASP A 46 13.08 -4.18 3.06
C ASP A 46 13.08 -2.79 3.70
N VAL A 47 13.90 -2.62 4.74
CA VAL A 47 13.98 -1.38 5.52
C VAL A 47 15.43 -0.95 5.74
N SER A 48 15.66 0.35 5.84
CA SER A 48 16.96 0.94 6.15
C SER A 48 16.83 2.15 7.06
N ASN A 49 17.78 2.31 7.97
CA ASN A 49 17.98 3.54 8.76
C ASN A 49 19.27 4.26 8.36
N ALA A 50 19.84 3.94 7.19
CA ALA A 50 21.04 4.59 6.70
C ALA A 50 20.72 6.00 6.19
N ILE A 51 21.67 6.93 6.35
CA ILE A 51 21.50 8.32 5.89
C ILE A 51 21.32 8.45 4.37
N GLY A 52 21.84 7.49 3.60
CA GLY A 52 21.61 7.41 2.14
C GLY A 52 20.28 6.77 1.76
N GLY A 53 19.42 6.46 2.73
CA GLY A 53 18.18 5.74 2.51
C GLY A 53 18.38 4.25 2.22
N LEU A 54 17.55 3.73 1.33
CA LEU A 54 17.53 2.35 0.86
C LEU A 54 17.55 2.38 -0.67
N PRO A 55 18.50 1.71 -1.35
CA PRO A 55 18.42 1.55 -2.80
C PRO A 55 17.11 0.86 -3.20
N GLY A 56 16.31 1.48 -4.07
CA GLY A 56 14.95 1.04 -4.39
C GLY A 56 13.89 1.42 -3.35
N GLY A 57 14.25 2.17 -2.31
CA GLY A 57 13.31 2.64 -1.30
C GLY A 57 12.32 3.66 -1.85
N ASP A 58 11.09 3.59 -1.37
CA ASP A 58 9.97 4.38 -1.87
C ASP A 58 9.57 5.52 -0.93
N VAL A 59 9.52 5.22 0.36
CA VAL A 59 9.03 6.12 1.40
C VAL A 59 9.99 6.15 2.58
N ASN A 60 10.21 7.33 3.15
CA ASN A 60 11.00 7.49 4.36
C ASN A 60 10.20 8.25 5.43
N PHE A 61 10.14 7.68 6.64
CA PHE A 61 9.52 8.27 7.81
C PHE A 61 10.59 8.77 8.77
N LEU A 62 10.53 10.04 9.14
CA LEU A 62 11.59 10.70 9.91
C LEU A 62 11.08 11.18 11.27
N LEU A 63 12.01 11.39 12.21
CA LEU A 63 11.75 12.13 13.45
C LEU A 63 10.54 11.58 14.24
N GLY A 64 10.47 10.27 14.45
CA GLY A 64 9.37 9.62 15.18
C GLY A 64 8.03 9.64 14.41
N GLY A 65 8.06 9.92 13.11
CA GLY A 65 6.86 10.08 12.27
C GLY A 65 6.34 11.51 12.23
N THR A 66 7.15 12.49 12.65
CA THR A 66 6.85 13.93 12.51
C THR A 66 6.96 14.40 11.05
N ALA A 67 7.69 13.66 10.20
CA ALA A 67 7.77 13.91 8.77
C ALA A 67 7.74 12.61 7.95
N VAL A 68 7.23 12.71 6.72
CA VAL A 68 7.21 11.63 5.72
C VAL A 68 7.64 12.21 4.38
N THR A 69 8.58 11.56 3.70
CA THR A 69 9.08 11.97 2.39
C THR A 69 9.06 10.82 1.40
N ASN A 70 8.96 11.18 0.12
CA ASN A 70 9.11 10.26 -1.02
C ASN A 70 10.55 10.22 -1.56
N ASP A 71 11.50 10.78 -0.80
CA ASP A 71 12.94 10.69 -1.04
C ASP A 71 13.53 9.64 -0.08
N ALA A 72 13.48 8.38 -0.51
CA ALA A 72 13.90 7.24 0.30
C ALA A 72 15.11 6.49 -0.27
N ASP A 73 15.53 6.83 -1.49
CA ASP A 73 16.71 6.32 -2.19
C ASP A 73 17.57 7.50 -2.65
N GLN A 74 18.77 7.64 -2.07
CA GLN A 74 19.73 8.71 -2.40
C GLN A 74 20.11 8.78 -3.89
N THR A 75 19.97 7.68 -4.62
CA THR A 75 20.35 7.60 -6.04
C THR A 75 19.20 7.80 -7.01
N ALA A 76 17.96 7.82 -6.51
CA ALA A 76 16.78 8.00 -7.35
C ALA A 76 16.73 9.41 -7.95
N SER A 77 16.49 9.50 -9.26
CA SER A 77 16.29 10.79 -9.95
C SER A 77 14.84 11.28 -9.91
N THR A 78 13.91 10.40 -9.53
CA THR A 78 12.47 10.66 -9.44
C THR A 78 11.87 9.77 -8.34
N PRO A 79 10.87 10.25 -7.58
CA PRO A 79 10.21 9.41 -6.58
C PRO A 79 9.29 8.38 -7.25
N SER A 80 9.36 7.13 -6.80
CA SER A 80 8.43 6.05 -7.17
C SER A 80 7.07 6.23 -6.47
N TRP A 81 7.07 6.83 -5.28
CA TRP A 81 5.91 6.91 -4.39
C TRP A 81 5.36 8.34 -4.26
N GLN A 82 4.03 8.45 -4.24
CA GLN A 82 3.33 9.71 -3.96
C GLN A 82 2.18 9.47 -2.98
N PRO A 83 2.17 10.15 -1.83
CA PRO A 83 1.06 10.00 -0.90
C PRO A 83 -0.16 10.79 -1.36
N VAL A 84 -1.33 10.35 -0.88
CA VAL A 84 -2.56 11.11 -0.99
C VAL A 84 -2.51 12.33 -0.06
N ARG A 85 -2.81 13.48 -0.63
CA ARG A 85 -2.66 14.80 0.00
C ARG A 85 -3.98 15.57 0.01
N THR A 86 -4.01 16.64 0.81
CA THR A 86 -5.10 17.62 0.83
C THR A 86 -5.09 18.56 -0.39
N GLY A 87 -4.01 18.57 -1.17
CA GLY A 87 -3.82 19.36 -2.38
C GLY A 87 -2.70 18.80 -3.25
N THR A 88 -2.34 19.49 -4.34
CA THR A 88 -1.39 19.00 -5.35
C THR A 88 0.05 19.48 -5.14
N SER A 89 0.34 20.28 -4.11
CA SER A 89 1.71 20.68 -3.78
C SER A 89 2.48 19.54 -3.13
N ASN A 90 3.79 19.47 -3.39
CA ASN A 90 4.68 18.46 -2.82
C ASN A 90 4.93 18.64 -1.32
N THR A 91 4.47 19.76 -0.75
CA THR A 91 4.46 20.09 0.68
C THR A 91 3.08 20.07 1.32
N ASP A 92 2.02 19.76 0.55
CA ASP A 92 0.67 19.70 1.12
C ASP A 92 0.57 18.56 2.14
N SER A 93 -0.30 18.77 3.13
CA SER A 93 -0.55 17.80 4.18
C SER A 93 -0.99 16.46 3.62
N LEU A 94 -0.58 15.37 4.28
CA LEU A 94 -1.14 14.06 3.97
C LEU A 94 -2.58 13.99 4.45
N ARG A 95 -3.40 13.29 3.68
CA ARG A 95 -4.80 13.02 4.01
C ARG A 95 -4.89 11.78 4.88
N GLN A 96 -5.65 11.86 5.98
CA GLN A 96 -6.01 10.66 6.75
C GLN A 96 -7.19 9.99 6.05
N LEU A 97 -7.05 8.69 5.79
CA LEU A 97 -8.11 7.87 5.20
C LEU A 97 -8.78 6.99 6.26
N GLY A 98 -10.09 6.85 6.13
CA GLY A 98 -10.91 5.92 6.87
C GLY A 98 -10.89 4.53 6.23
N ILE A 99 -11.25 3.51 7.02
CA ILE A 99 -11.53 2.18 6.48
C ILE A 99 -12.74 2.29 5.53
N GLY A 100 -12.62 1.69 4.34
CA GLY A 100 -13.63 1.78 3.28
C GLY A 100 -13.39 2.90 2.26
N ASP A 101 -12.48 3.84 2.55
CA ASP A 101 -12.06 4.82 1.55
C ASP A 101 -11.34 4.11 0.39
N THR A 102 -11.47 4.67 -0.82
CA THR A 102 -10.84 4.13 -2.03
C THR A 102 -9.62 4.96 -2.39
N VAL A 103 -8.51 4.29 -2.73
CA VAL A 103 -7.31 4.89 -3.32
C VAL A 103 -7.23 4.43 -4.79
N ASP A 104 -7.16 5.40 -5.69
CA ASP A 104 -7.25 5.21 -7.14
C ASP A 104 -6.62 6.39 -7.91
N SER A 105 -6.79 6.40 -9.23
CA SER A 105 -6.31 7.47 -10.12
C SER A 105 -6.91 8.85 -9.85
N ASN A 106 -8.02 8.95 -9.11
CA ASN A 106 -8.66 10.21 -8.74
C ASN A 106 -8.14 10.75 -7.41
N SER A 107 -7.29 10.00 -6.71
CA SER A 107 -6.70 10.42 -5.45
C SER A 107 -5.72 11.58 -5.69
N THR A 108 -5.84 12.63 -4.87
CA THR A 108 -5.01 13.82 -4.99
C THR A 108 -3.56 13.51 -4.60
N THR A 109 -2.66 13.52 -5.58
CA THR A 109 -1.22 13.33 -5.41
C THR A 109 -0.46 14.55 -5.97
N SER A 110 0.84 14.63 -5.69
CA SER A 110 1.72 15.63 -6.28
C SER A 110 2.64 15.01 -7.34
N THR A 111 3.55 15.81 -7.88
CA THR A 111 4.60 15.35 -8.82
C THR A 111 5.96 15.77 -8.30
N GLY A 112 6.97 14.92 -8.53
CA GLY A 112 8.34 15.16 -8.07
C GLY A 112 8.53 14.94 -6.56
N PHE A 113 9.76 15.21 -6.11
CA PHE A 113 10.15 15.02 -4.72
C PHE A 113 9.42 15.99 -3.78
N GLY A 114 9.11 15.52 -2.58
CA GLY A 114 8.33 16.24 -1.59
C GLY A 114 8.41 15.60 -0.21
N ALA A 115 7.96 16.36 0.77
CA ALA A 115 7.86 15.92 2.14
C ALA A 115 6.63 16.54 2.79
N SER A 116 6.05 15.82 3.73
CA SER A 116 5.00 16.32 4.61
C SER A 116 5.56 16.37 6.03
N GLY A 117 5.14 17.36 6.81
CA GLY A 117 5.54 17.46 8.21
C GLY A 117 6.79 18.28 8.50
N ILE A 118 7.29 19.17 7.64
CA ILE A 118 8.30 20.20 8.04
C ILE A 118 8.08 21.48 7.21
N PRO A 119 8.11 22.71 7.78
CA PRO A 119 8.11 23.07 9.20
C PRO A 119 6.71 23.40 9.77
N THR A 120 5.65 23.48 8.96
CA THR A 120 4.33 23.99 9.41
C THR A 120 3.11 23.22 8.90
N SER A 121 3.21 21.90 8.72
CA SER A 121 2.00 21.07 8.72
C SER A 121 2.33 19.63 9.08
N HIS A 122 2.35 19.34 10.37
CA HIS A 122 2.45 17.98 10.89
C HIS A 122 1.04 17.38 10.87
N PHE A 123 0.74 16.67 9.78
CA PHE A 123 -0.41 15.78 9.60
C PHE A 123 -1.69 16.22 10.34
N PRO A 124 -2.32 17.36 9.99
CA PRO A 124 -3.45 17.92 10.75
C PRO A 124 -4.68 17.01 10.82
N GLU A 125 -4.79 16.05 9.89
CA GLU A 125 -5.85 15.05 9.92
C GLU A 125 -5.48 13.82 10.78
N PHE A 126 -4.23 13.64 11.17
CA PHE A 126 -3.79 12.53 12.01
C PHE A 126 -3.73 12.96 13.48
N THR A 127 -4.30 12.14 14.36
CA THR A 127 -4.13 12.31 15.80
C THR A 127 -2.79 11.71 16.23
N PRO A 128 -1.87 12.49 16.86
CA PRO A 128 -0.59 11.97 17.34
C PRO A 128 -0.76 10.74 18.26
N GLY A 129 0.12 9.76 18.09
CA GLY A 129 0.13 8.53 18.89
C GLY A 129 -1.02 7.56 18.58
N THR A 130 -1.93 7.92 17.67
CA THR A 130 -3.08 7.10 17.29
C THR A 130 -2.87 6.50 15.89
N PRO A 131 -3.18 5.21 15.68
CA PRO A 131 -3.13 4.62 14.36
C PRO A 131 -4.11 5.32 13.38
N GLY A 132 -3.62 5.65 12.20
CA GLY A 132 -4.40 6.16 11.06
C GLY A 132 -3.96 5.47 9.77
N HIS A 133 -4.64 5.78 8.66
CA HIS A 133 -4.25 5.30 7.34
C HIS A 133 -3.89 6.46 6.43
N LEU A 134 -2.87 6.25 5.59
CA LEU A 134 -2.55 7.11 4.47
C LEU A 134 -2.66 6.28 3.18
N GLY A 135 -3.18 6.88 2.12
CA GLY A 135 -3.17 6.29 0.79
C GLY A 135 -1.95 6.74 0.00
N PHE A 136 -1.62 6.02 -1.06
CA PHE A 136 -0.55 6.39 -1.98
C PHE A 136 -0.72 5.79 -3.37
N SER A 137 -0.02 6.37 -4.35
CA SER A 137 0.34 5.70 -5.59
C SER A 137 1.82 5.33 -5.58
N LEU A 138 2.15 4.26 -6.30
CA LEU A 138 3.50 3.71 -6.41
C LEU A 138 3.77 3.32 -7.87
N THR A 139 4.91 3.72 -8.42
CA THR A 139 5.36 3.29 -9.75
C THR A 139 6.20 2.04 -9.59
N LEU A 140 5.66 0.90 -10.00
CA LEU A 140 6.35 -0.38 -9.94
C LEU A 140 7.48 -0.47 -10.98
N GLN A 141 8.35 -1.47 -10.84
CA GLN A 141 9.49 -1.69 -11.74
C GLN A 141 9.10 -1.87 -13.23
N ASP A 142 7.88 -2.34 -13.50
CA ASP A 142 7.34 -2.49 -14.86
C ASP A 142 6.68 -1.20 -15.39
N ASN A 143 6.76 -0.10 -14.64
CA ASN A 143 6.10 1.20 -14.85
C ASN A 143 4.58 1.21 -14.65
N THR A 144 4.02 0.16 -14.04
CA THR A 144 2.62 0.18 -13.63
C THR A 144 2.44 1.14 -12.45
N THR A 145 1.49 2.08 -12.55
CA THR A 145 1.05 2.86 -11.38
C THR A 145 0.12 2.00 -10.54
N ALA A 146 0.63 1.50 -9.42
CA ALA A 146 -0.12 0.80 -8.40
C ALA A 146 -0.72 1.76 -7.37
N TYR A 147 -1.76 1.31 -6.68
CA TYR A 147 -2.40 2.06 -5.59
C TYR A 147 -2.33 1.27 -4.30
N GLY A 148 -2.09 1.97 -3.20
CA GLY A 148 -1.91 1.34 -1.91
C GLY A 148 -2.35 2.20 -0.75
N TRP A 149 -2.30 1.60 0.43
CA TRP A 149 -2.50 2.29 1.69
C TRP A 149 -1.57 1.72 2.76
N MET A 150 -1.19 2.56 3.73
CA MET A 150 -0.41 2.17 4.89
C MET A 150 -1.17 2.51 6.17
N ARG A 151 -1.09 1.64 7.16
CA ARG A 151 -1.51 1.94 8.54
C ARG A 151 -0.30 2.37 9.34
N VAL A 152 -0.35 3.57 9.90
CA VAL A 152 0.76 4.19 10.63
C VAL A 152 0.29 4.82 11.93
N THR A 153 1.14 4.83 12.94
CA THR A 153 1.06 5.74 14.08
C THR A 153 2.11 6.80 13.88
N LEU A 154 1.69 8.06 13.78
CA LEU A 154 2.59 9.21 13.62
C LEU A 154 2.65 9.99 14.93
N GLN A 155 3.82 10.58 15.22
CA GLN A 155 4.02 11.43 16.38
C GLN A 155 4.33 12.87 15.98
N GLU A 156 4.12 13.79 16.92
CA GLU A 156 4.52 15.18 16.80
C GLU A 156 5.77 15.47 17.64
N ASN A 157 6.39 16.62 17.40
CA ASN A 157 7.47 17.17 18.23
C ASN A 157 8.65 16.19 18.45
N ASN A 158 8.95 15.37 17.44
CA ASN A 158 10.01 14.36 17.47
C ASN A 158 9.91 13.40 18.68
N GLN A 159 8.68 13.11 19.13
CA GLN A 159 8.46 12.16 20.22
C GLN A 159 8.62 10.71 19.73
N PRO A 160 9.14 9.80 20.58
CA PRO A 160 9.20 8.38 20.24
C PRO A 160 7.79 7.76 20.17
N GLY A 161 7.68 6.60 19.53
CA GLY A 161 6.44 5.82 19.45
C GLY A 161 5.72 5.88 18.10
N GLY A 162 6.32 6.53 17.09
CA GLY A 162 5.89 6.36 15.70
C GLY A 162 6.12 4.92 15.24
N VAL A 163 5.16 4.36 14.50
CA VAL A 163 5.19 2.96 14.06
C VAL A 163 4.51 2.81 12.71
N ILE A 164 5.11 2.02 11.82
CA ILE A 164 4.51 1.57 10.56
C ILE A 164 3.97 0.16 10.78
N HIS A 165 2.65 0.00 10.79
CA HIS A 165 2.00 -1.24 11.22
C HIS A 165 1.90 -2.26 10.09
N SER A 166 1.47 -1.81 8.91
CA SER A 166 1.18 -2.65 7.75
C SER A 166 0.89 -1.82 6.51
N TRP A 167 0.99 -2.40 5.32
CA TRP A 167 0.53 -1.79 4.07
C TRP A 167 0.04 -2.83 3.05
N ALA A 168 -0.80 -2.37 2.13
CA ALA A 168 -1.29 -3.14 0.99
C ALA A 168 -1.09 -2.37 -0.30
N ILE A 169 -0.85 -3.09 -1.40
CA ILE A 169 -0.73 -2.54 -2.76
C ILE A 169 -1.55 -3.41 -3.70
N GLN A 170 -2.36 -2.76 -4.55
CA GLN A 170 -3.01 -3.38 -5.70
C GLN A 170 -2.09 -3.20 -6.91
N ASP A 171 -1.46 -4.29 -7.35
CA ASP A 171 -0.31 -4.26 -8.28
C ASP A 171 -0.68 -4.18 -9.78
N ASP A 172 -1.97 -4.26 -10.12
CA ASP A 172 -2.46 -4.18 -11.51
C ASP A 172 -2.95 -2.79 -11.93
N GLY A 173 -2.76 -1.79 -11.06
CA GLY A 173 -3.20 -0.41 -11.28
C GLY A 173 -4.71 -0.20 -11.15
N THR A 174 -5.46 -1.17 -10.64
CA THR A 174 -6.84 -0.94 -10.23
C THR A 174 -6.92 -0.33 -8.83
N ALA A 175 -8.10 0.19 -8.47
CA ALA A 175 -8.32 0.83 -7.18
C ALA A 175 -8.21 -0.15 -6.02
N ILE A 176 -7.76 0.34 -4.86
CA ILE A 176 -7.72 -0.41 -3.61
C ILE A 176 -8.58 0.26 -2.53
N VAL A 177 -9.25 -0.54 -1.71
CA VAL A 177 -10.02 -0.06 -0.56
C VAL A 177 -9.14 -0.14 0.70
N VAL A 178 -9.14 0.93 1.48
CA VAL A 178 -8.42 1.02 2.76
C VAL A 178 -9.03 0.06 3.78
N GLY A 179 -8.17 -0.75 4.40
CA GLY A 179 -8.55 -1.75 5.39
C GLY A 179 -8.03 -3.14 5.03
N VAL A 180 -8.33 -4.15 5.84
CA VAL A 180 -7.83 -5.50 5.61
C VAL A 180 -8.23 -5.96 4.20
N PRO A 181 -7.27 -6.31 3.33
CA PRO A 181 -7.60 -6.82 2.00
C PRO A 181 -8.53 -8.01 2.17
N GLU A 182 -9.74 -7.94 1.63
CA GLU A 182 -10.61 -9.11 1.67
C GLU A 182 -9.87 -10.23 0.95
N PRO A 183 -9.56 -11.36 1.63
CA PRO A 183 -9.16 -12.55 0.90
C PRO A 183 -10.32 -12.85 -0.07
N SER A 184 -10.06 -13.50 -1.18
CA SER A 184 -11.05 -14.01 -2.16
C SER A 184 -12.01 -15.03 -1.51
N SER A 185 -12.66 -14.62 -0.43
CA SER A 185 -13.39 -15.40 0.55
C SER A 185 -14.68 -15.87 -0.07
N LEU A 186 -15.24 -15.08 -0.98
CA LEU A 186 -16.37 -15.46 -1.83
C LEU A 186 -16.02 -16.62 -2.76
N LEU A 187 -14.80 -16.63 -3.32
CA LEU A 187 -14.31 -17.74 -4.15
C LEU A 187 -14.05 -18.99 -3.30
N LEU A 188 -13.44 -18.83 -2.12
CA LEU A 188 -13.24 -19.92 -1.16
C LEU A 188 -14.57 -20.48 -0.63
N PHE A 189 -15.57 -19.63 -0.42
CA PHE A 189 -16.91 -20.02 0.01
C PHE A 189 -17.63 -20.79 -1.10
N LEU A 190 -17.55 -20.32 -2.35
CA LEU A 190 -18.12 -21.01 -3.52
C LEU A 190 -17.42 -22.35 -3.81
N LEU A 191 -16.10 -22.44 -3.66
CA LEU A 191 -15.35 -23.69 -3.78
C LEU A 191 -15.66 -24.66 -2.63
N GLY A 192 -15.79 -24.14 -1.39
CA GLY A 192 -16.20 -24.91 -0.22
C GLY A 192 -17.62 -25.48 -0.37
N PHE A 193 -18.59 -24.65 -0.79
CA PHE A 193 -19.95 -25.12 -1.04
C PHE A 193 -20.06 -26.04 -2.26
N GLY A 194 -19.35 -25.73 -3.34
CA GLY A 194 -19.32 -26.54 -4.55
C GLY A 194 -18.79 -27.94 -4.30
N SER A 195 -17.72 -28.08 -3.53
CA SER A 195 -17.15 -29.39 -3.14
C SER A 195 -18.09 -30.20 -2.24
N LEU A 196 -18.81 -29.56 -1.32
CA LEU A 196 -19.81 -30.22 -0.47
C LEU A 196 -21.02 -30.72 -1.28
N LEU A 197 -21.50 -29.94 -2.25
CA LEU A 197 -22.61 -30.31 -3.11
C LEU A 197 -22.24 -31.44 -4.09
N LEU A 198 -21.02 -31.44 -4.61
CA LEU A 198 -20.51 -32.51 -5.47
C LEU A 198 -20.25 -33.82 -4.70
N ARG A 199 -19.82 -33.73 -3.43
CA ARG A 199 -19.65 -34.91 -2.55
C ARG A 199 -20.97 -35.60 -2.25
N ARG A 200 -22.08 -34.88 -2.22
CA ARG A 200 -23.43 -35.42 -1.94
C ARG A 200 -24.08 -36.14 -3.13
N ARG A 201 -23.48 -36.04 -4.32
CA ARG A 201 -23.98 -36.63 -5.57
C ARG A 201 -23.18 -37.86 -6.03
N ARG A 202 -22.17 -38.27 -5.27
CA ARG A 202 -21.49 -39.58 -5.38
C ARG A 202 -21.95 -40.47 -4.25
#